data_AF-A0A3N5QTJ5-F1
#
_entry.id   AF-A0A3N5QTJ5-F1
#
_cell.length_a   1.000
_cell.length_b   1.000
_cell.length_c   1.000
_cell.angle_alpha   90.00
_cell.angle_beta   90.00
_cell.angle_gamma   90.00
#
_symmetry.space_group_name_H-M   'P 1'
#
loop_
_entity.id
_entity.type
_entity.pdbx_description
1 polymer ?
#
loop_
_entity_poly.entity_id
_entity_poly.type
_entity_poly.pdbx_seq_one_letter_code
_entity_poly.pdbx_strand_id
1 'polypeptide(L)'
;MTFYREESGYTKTALSDLQGAWQMLRESVVEAHPFPESQRLLFHIDEAMSWENVRQLGSMRNILLLIRNIAGQAKAPEEISENIKIVAEDLEEVFIAIKKGEAI
;
A
#
# COMPACT_ATOMS: atom_id res chain seq x y z
N MET A 1 -7.98 22.97 29.89
CA MET A 1 -7.49 22.60 28.54
C MET A 1 -6.22 21.82 28.73
N THR A 2 -6.22 20.55 28.35
CA THR A 2 -5.02 19.72 28.23
C THR A 2 -4.44 19.97 26.84
N PHE A 3 -3.23 20.53 26.77
CA PHE A 3 -2.50 20.62 25.52
C PHE A 3 -1.97 19.22 25.18
N TYR A 4 -2.25 18.74 23.97
CA TYR A 4 -1.59 17.54 23.45
C TYR A 4 -0.09 17.84 23.36
N ARG A 5 0.71 17.01 24.03
CA ARG A 5 2.17 17.08 23.99
C ARG A 5 2.62 16.08 22.94
N GLU A 6 3.46 16.53 22.01
CA GLU A 6 4.04 15.65 21.00
C GLU A 6 4.82 14.52 21.69
N GLU A 7 4.63 13.28 21.23
CA GLU A 7 5.34 12.13 21.78
C GLU A 7 6.83 12.22 21.41
N SER A 8 7.71 11.83 22.33
CA SER A 8 9.17 11.93 22.14
C SER A 8 9.73 10.89 21.16
N GLY A 9 8.88 10.08 20.54
CA GLY A 9 9.24 9.11 19.51
C GLY A 9 8.00 8.39 18.98
N TYR A 10 8.06 7.96 17.71
CA TYR A 10 7.04 7.12 17.10
C TYR A 10 7.57 5.68 17.04
N THR A 11 6.79 4.74 17.55
CA THR A 11 7.06 3.31 17.31
C THR A 11 6.60 2.98 15.90
N LYS A 12 7.51 2.46 15.07
CA LYS A 12 7.17 1.96 13.74
C LYS A 12 6.17 0.79 13.87
N THR A 13 5.02 0.91 13.22
CA THR A 13 3.96 -0.13 13.22
C THR A 13 3.89 -0.82 11.86
N ALA A 14 3.26 -1.99 11.81
CA ALA A 14 2.97 -2.68 10.56
C ALA A 14 2.16 -1.80 9.58
N LEU A 15 1.32 -0.89 10.09
CA LEU A 15 0.59 0.06 9.25
C LEU A 15 1.51 1.11 8.62
N SER A 16 2.52 1.57 9.36
CA SER A 16 3.56 2.46 8.84
C SER A 16 4.42 1.78 7.77
N ASP A 17 4.72 0.48 7.92
CA ASP A 17 5.39 -0.33 6.90
C ASP A 17 4.56 -0.42 5.62
N LEU A 18 3.29 -0.83 5.76
CA LEU A 18 2.34 -0.90 4.66
C LEU A 18 2.21 0.44 3.91
N GLN A 19 2.15 1.56 4.63
CA GLN A 19 2.11 2.89 4.02
C GLN A 19 3.36 3.15 3.17
N GLY A 20 4.55 2.80 3.68
CA GLY A 20 5.81 2.92 2.94
C GLY A 20 5.84 2.05 1.69
N ALA A 21 5.38 0.80 1.77
CA ALA A 21 5.32 -0.09 0.62
C ALA A 21 4.40 0.43 -0.49
N TRP A 22 3.26 1.02 -0.14
CA TRP A 22 2.38 1.65 -1.13
C TRP A 22 3.02 2.86 -1.82
N GLN A 23 3.79 3.67 -1.07
CA GLN A 23 4.53 4.79 -1.64
C GLN A 23 5.59 4.31 -2.63
N MET A 24 6.38 3.30 -2.25
CA MET A 24 7.40 2.69 -3.13
C MET A 24 6.77 2.12 -4.40
N LEU A 25 5.65 1.40 -4.29
CA LEU A 25 4.91 0.92 -5.45
C LEU A 25 4.49 2.08 -6.36
N ARG A 26 3.89 3.13 -5.79
CA ARG A 26 3.46 4.30 -6.57
C ARG A 26 4.64 4.97 -7.29
N GLU A 27 5.75 5.18 -6.60
CA GLU A 27 6.96 5.80 -7.14
C GLU A 27 7.53 4.99 -8.31
N SER A 28 7.69 3.67 -8.14
CA SER A 28 8.19 2.80 -9.22
C SER A 28 7.33 2.86 -10.49
N VAL A 29 6.02 3.03 -10.34
CA VAL A 29 5.10 3.16 -11.48
C VAL A 29 5.23 4.52 -12.17
N VAL A 30 5.46 5.58 -11.40
CA VAL A 30 5.74 6.92 -11.92
C VAL A 30 7.07 6.94 -12.68
N GLU A 31 8.11 6.34 -12.12
CA GLU A 31 9.45 6.29 -12.73
C GLU A 31 9.49 5.45 -14.00
N ALA A 32 8.75 4.33 -14.03
CA ALA A 32 8.63 3.47 -15.21
C ALA A 32 7.71 4.02 -16.30
N HIS A 33 6.96 5.09 -16.04
CA HIS A 33 6.01 5.65 -17.00
C HIS A 33 6.74 6.22 -18.25
N PRO A 34 6.23 6.00 -19.48
CA PRO A 34 5.00 5.31 -19.83
C PRO A 34 5.17 3.82 -20.16
N PHE A 35 4.20 3.01 -19.70
CA PHE A 35 3.96 1.64 -20.16
C PHE A 35 2.44 1.38 -20.24
N PRO A 36 1.98 0.29 -20.91
CA PRO A 36 0.55 -0.01 -21.02
C PRO A 36 -0.16 0.00 -19.67
N GLU A 37 -1.36 0.55 -19.60
CA GLU A 37 -2.17 0.67 -18.37
C GLU A 37 -1.53 1.43 -17.18
N SER A 38 -0.32 2.00 -17.31
CA SER A 38 0.38 2.68 -16.19
C SER A 38 -0.45 3.77 -15.50
N GLN A 39 -1.22 4.57 -16.25
CA GLN A 39 -2.14 5.57 -15.67
C GLN A 39 -3.26 4.95 -14.83
N ARG A 40 -3.84 3.85 -15.33
CA ARG A 40 -4.89 3.12 -14.62
C ARG A 40 -4.33 2.42 -13.38
N LEU A 41 -3.08 1.96 -13.45
CA LEU A 41 -2.37 1.40 -12.31
C LEU A 41 -2.20 2.45 -11.21
N LEU A 42 -1.73 3.66 -11.56
CA LEU A 42 -1.62 4.80 -10.63
C LEU A 42 -2.96 5.15 -9.98
N PHE A 43 -4.03 5.19 -10.78
CA PHE A 43 -5.37 5.45 -10.27
C PHE A 43 -5.78 4.47 -9.18
N HIS A 44 -5.60 3.16 -9.40
CA HIS A 44 -5.98 2.15 -8.39
C HIS A 44 -5.03 2.12 -7.18
N ILE A 45 -3.75 2.48 -7.34
CA ILE A 45 -2.82 2.66 -6.22
C ILE A 45 -3.28 3.82 -5.33
N ASP A 46 -3.61 4.97 -5.93
CA ASP A 46 -4.14 6.13 -5.21
C ASP A 46 -5.50 5.81 -4.56
N GLU A 47 -6.35 5.03 -5.24
CA GLU A 47 -7.61 4.52 -4.68
C GLU A 47 -7.36 3.62 -3.46
N ALA A 48 -6.41 2.68 -3.52
CA ALA A 48 -6.07 1.82 -2.40
C ALA A 48 -5.63 2.61 -1.16
N MET A 49 -4.89 3.72 -1.37
CA MET A 49 -4.44 4.63 -0.32
C MET A 49 -5.45 5.71 0.08
N SER A 50 -6.65 5.74 -0.53
CA SER A 50 -7.70 6.67 -0.14
C SER A 50 -8.14 6.45 1.31
N TRP A 51 -8.65 7.52 1.93
CA TRP A 51 -9.07 7.49 3.33
C TRP A 51 -10.20 6.48 3.58
N GLU A 52 -11.07 6.30 2.60
CA GLU A 52 -12.14 5.30 2.59
C GLU A 52 -11.58 3.88 2.71
N ASN A 53 -10.52 3.55 1.96
CA ASN A 53 -9.93 2.21 1.95
C ASN A 53 -9.00 1.97 3.14
N VAL A 54 -8.27 2.98 3.62
CA VAL A 54 -7.42 2.84 4.83
C VAL A 54 -8.26 2.55 6.08
N ARG A 55 -9.51 3.04 6.14
CA ARG A 55 -10.46 2.72 7.22
C ARG A 55 -11.08 1.33 7.11
N GLN A 56 -11.04 0.71 5.93
CA GLN A 56 -11.60 -0.60 5.68
C GLN A 56 -10.55 -1.49 5.01
N LEU A 57 -9.47 -1.86 5.72
CA LEU A 57 -8.34 -2.63 5.18
C LEU A 57 -8.73 -3.91 4.40
N GLY A 58 -9.89 -4.50 4.69
CA GLY A 58 -10.45 -5.61 3.91
C GLY A 58 -10.70 -5.27 2.43
N SER A 59 -11.11 -4.05 2.09
CA SER A 59 -11.30 -3.61 0.70
C SER A 59 -9.97 -3.43 -0.03
N MET A 60 -8.91 -3.04 0.68
CA MET A 60 -7.57 -2.84 0.14
C MET A 60 -7.01 -4.12 -0.51
N ARG A 61 -7.31 -5.30 0.06
CA ARG A 61 -6.93 -6.60 -0.53
C ARG A 61 -7.52 -6.80 -1.93
N ASN A 62 -8.76 -6.39 -2.14
CA ASN A 62 -9.43 -6.54 -3.43
C ASN A 62 -8.81 -5.62 -4.49
N ILE A 63 -8.46 -4.39 -4.09
CA ILE A 63 -7.81 -3.42 -4.98
C ILE A 63 -6.40 -3.88 -5.34
N LEU A 64 -5.65 -4.44 -4.38
CA LEU A 64 -4.32 -5.00 -4.64
C LEU A 64 -4.37 -6.15 -5.66
N LEU A 65 -5.37 -7.02 -5.59
CA LEU A 65 -5.58 -8.08 -6.59
C LEU A 65 -5.86 -7.49 -7.98
N LEU A 66 -6.64 -6.42 -8.06
CA LEU A 66 -6.89 -5.70 -9.32
C LEU A 66 -5.61 -5.10 -9.89
N ILE A 67 -4.81 -4.42 -9.06
CA ILE A 67 -3.51 -3.84 -9.43
C ILE A 67 -2.58 -4.92 -9.98
N ARG A 68 -2.46 -6.06 -9.27
CA ARG A 68 -1.64 -7.20 -9.71
C ARG A 68 -2.06 -7.72 -11.08
N ASN A 69 -3.36 -7.86 -11.31
CA ASN A 69 -3.88 -8.35 -12.59
C ASN A 69 -3.59 -7.37 -13.73
N ILE A 70 -3.78 -6.06 -13.50
CA ILE A 70 -3.48 -5.01 -14.48
C ILE A 70 -1.98 -5.01 -14.81
N ALA A 71 -1.11 -5.01 -13.79
CA ALA A 71 0.35 -5.04 -13.98
C ALA A 71 0.80 -6.24 -14.81
N GLY A 72 0.26 -7.43 -14.52
CA GLY A 72 0.57 -8.65 -15.27
C GLY A 72 0.12 -8.59 -16.74
N GLN A 73 -1.08 -8.07 -17.01
CA GLN A 73 -1.60 -7.92 -18.38
C GLN A 73 -0.83 -6.86 -19.17
N ALA A 74 -0.43 -5.78 -18.51
CA ALA A 74 0.36 -4.71 -19.08
C ALA A 74 1.82 -5.09 -19.37
N LYS A 75 2.28 -6.24 -18.87
CA LYS A 75 3.71 -6.62 -18.83
C LYS A 75 4.54 -5.50 -18.19
N ALA A 76 4.07 -5.01 -17.04
CA ALA A 76 4.75 -4.02 -16.25
C ALA A 76 6.19 -4.48 -15.92
N PRO A 77 7.16 -3.54 -15.78
CA PRO A 77 8.50 -3.85 -15.30
C PRO A 77 8.52 -4.73 -14.05
N GLU A 78 9.55 -5.58 -13.93
CA GLU A 78 9.64 -6.55 -12.82
C GLU A 78 9.61 -5.86 -11.45
N GLU A 79 10.26 -4.69 -11.32
CA GLU A 79 10.27 -3.88 -10.10
C GLU A 79 8.86 -3.54 -9.58
N ILE A 80 7.91 -3.25 -10.49
CA ILE A 80 6.52 -3.01 -10.11
C ILE A 80 5.89 -4.30 -9.55
N SER A 81 6.20 -5.45 -10.15
CA SER A 81 5.73 -6.75 -9.66
C SER A 81 6.35 -7.13 -8.31
N GLU A 82 7.60 -6.74 -8.06
CA GLU A 82 8.26 -6.89 -6.76
C GLU A 82 7.60 -6.00 -5.70
N ASN A 83 7.39 -4.72 -5.99
CA ASN A 83 6.72 -3.80 -5.08
C ASN A 83 5.27 -4.21 -4.76
N ILE A 84 4.54 -4.79 -5.72
CA ILE A 84 3.21 -5.38 -5.46
C ILE A 84 3.29 -6.55 -4.47
N LYS A 85 4.35 -7.37 -4.51
CA LYS A 85 4.55 -8.47 -3.55
C LYS A 85 4.83 -7.91 -2.15
N ILE A 86 5.68 -6.90 -2.04
CA ILE A 86 6.00 -6.24 -0.76
C ILE A 86 4.71 -5.67 -0.13
N VAL A 87 3.90 -4.94 -0.90
CA VAL A 87 2.59 -4.45 -0.42
C VAL A 87 1.68 -5.58 0.07
N ALA A 88 1.69 -6.74 -0.61
CA ALA A 88 0.90 -7.89 -0.21
C ALA A 88 1.38 -8.52 1.11
N GLU A 89 2.69 -8.58 1.31
CA GLU A 89 3.33 -9.07 2.53
C GLU A 89 3.01 -8.16 3.71
N ASP A 90 3.26 -6.85 3.59
CA ASP A 90 2.98 -5.86 4.63
C ASP A 90 1.48 -5.80 4.99
N LEU A 91 0.60 -5.95 3.99
CA LEU A 91 -0.83 -5.99 4.25
C LEU A 91 -1.23 -7.22 5.09
N GLU A 92 -0.59 -8.37 4.88
CA GLU A 92 -0.82 -9.55 5.72
C GLU A 92 -0.23 -9.36 7.13
N GLU A 93 0.94 -8.72 7.26
CA GLU A 93 1.51 -8.36 8.56
C GLU A 93 0.56 -7.46 9.37
N VAL A 94 -0.06 -6.46 8.73
CA VAL A 94 -1.09 -5.63 9.37
C VAL A 94 -2.27 -6.49 9.85
N PHE A 95 -2.77 -7.42 9.04
CA PHE A 95 -3.84 -8.31 9.47
C PHE A 95 -3.42 -9.24 10.62
N ILE A 96 -2.16 -9.67 10.67
CA ILE A 96 -1.62 -10.46 11.78
C ILE A 96 -1.54 -9.61 13.06
N ALA A 97 -1.02 -8.39 12.96
CA ALA A 97 -0.92 -7.45 14.08
C ALA A 97 -2.30 -7.15 14.69
N ILE A 98 -3.31 -6.90 13.84
CA ILE A 98 -4.71 -6.73 14.24
C ILE A 98 -5.23 -7.94 15.01
N LYS A 99 -5.01 -9.15 14.49
CA LYS A 99 -5.46 -10.40 15.14
C LYS A 99 -4.79 -10.62 16.50
N LYS A 100 -3.55 -10.19 16.67
CA LYS A 100 -2.81 -10.28 17.93
C LYS A 100 -3.14 -9.15 18.92
N GLY A 101 -3.87 -8.11 18.49
CA GLY A 101 -4.17 -6.93 19.30
C GLY A 101 -2.96 -6.01 19.50
N GLU A 102 -2.00 -6.04 18.57
CA GLU A 102 -0.85 -5.13 18.56
C GLU A 102 -1.29 -3.72 18.16
N ALA A 103 -0.51 -2.71 18.55
CA ALA A 103 -0.71 -1.34 18.07
C ALA A 103 -0.40 -1.29 16.56
N ILE A 104 -1.34 -0.77 15.78
CA ILE A 104 -1.27 -0.59 14.33
C ILE A 104 -1.41 0.89 13.98
#